data_AF-A0A929YQS9-F1
#
_entry.id   AF-A0A929YQS9-F1
#
_cell.length_a   1.000
_cell.length_b   1.000
_cell.length_c   1.000
_cell.angle_alpha   90.00
_cell.angle_beta   90.00
_cell.angle_gamma   90.00
#
_symmetry.space_group_name_H-M   'P 1'
#
loop_
_entity.id
_entity.type
_entity.pdbx_description
1 polymer ?
#
loop_
_entity_poly.entity_id
_entity_poly.type
_entity_poly.pdbx_seq_one_letter_code
_entity_poly.pdbx_strand_id
1 'polypeptide(L)'
;MNKFRLSSSYQPTGDQPRAIAQLVDGLEKGQREQTLLGVTGSGKTFTMANIIAERNVPTLVLAHNKTLAAQLFSEFKEFFPDNEVHYFVSYFDYYQPEAYIASSDTYIEKDSKINDEIDRLRHAATSALLTRRDVIIVASVSCIYGIGSPETYADMAIKLTVG
;
A
#
# COMPACT_ATOMS: atom_id res chain seq x y z
N MET A 1 15.46 -13.92 6.06
CA MET A 1 14.93 -12.53 5.99
C MET A 1 14.88 -12.13 4.53
N ASN A 2 13.69 -11.90 4.01
CA ASN A 2 13.53 -11.47 2.62
C ASN A 2 13.95 -10.00 2.49
N LYS A 3 14.66 -9.67 1.42
CA LYS A 3 15.09 -8.31 1.10
C LYS A 3 14.33 -7.79 -0.12
N PHE A 4 14.04 -6.49 -0.14
CA PHE A 4 13.55 -5.83 -1.34
C PHE A 4 14.61 -5.88 -2.44
N ARG A 5 14.20 -6.27 -3.65
CA ARG A 5 15.03 -6.37 -4.85
C ARG A 5 14.48 -5.44 -5.91
N LEU A 6 15.08 -4.25 -5.98
CA LEU A 6 14.73 -3.28 -7.01
C LEU A 6 15.22 -3.76 -8.38
N SER A 7 14.27 -3.97 -9.30
CA SER A 7 14.50 -4.27 -10.70
C SER A 7 14.25 -3.02 -11.54
N SER A 8 15.25 -2.56 -12.28
CA SER A 8 15.12 -1.44 -13.23
C SER A 8 16.24 -1.49 -14.26
N SER A 9 15.93 -1.09 -15.50
CA SER A 9 16.93 -0.84 -16.54
C SER A 9 17.61 0.53 -16.41
N TYR A 10 17.09 1.39 -15.53
CA TYR A 10 17.56 2.75 -15.30
C TYR A 10 18.27 2.86 -13.95
N GLN A 11 19.27 3.74 -13.88
CA GLN A 11 19.90 4.14 -12.62
C GLN A 11 19.36 5.49 -12.15
N PRO A 12 19.42 5.82 -10.85
CA PRO A 12 19.07 7.15 -10.38
C PRO A 12 19.91 8.23 -11.09
N THR A 13 19.26 9.25 -11.62
CA THR A 13 19.91 10.34 -12.39
C THR A 13 19.43 11.71 -11.94
N GLY A 14 20.13 12.76 -12.38
CA GLY A 14 19.81 14.14 -11.99
C GLY A 14 19.89 14.35 -10.48
N ASP A 15 18.83 14.88 -9.89
CA ASP A 15 18.74 15.12 -8.44
C ASP A 15 18.37 13.88 -7.61
N GLN A 16 17.98 12.78 -8.25
CA GLN A 16 17.51 11.57 -7.54
C GLN A 16 18.56 10.99 -6.58
N PRO A 17 19.85 10.80 -6.96
CA PRO A 17 20.85 10.23 -6.05
C PRO A 17 20.99 11.04 -4.75
N ARG A 18 20.97 12.38 -4.87
CA ARG A 18 21.06 13.28 -3.71
C ARG A 18 19.79 13.18 -2.84
N ALA A 19 18.61 13.18 -3.46
CA ALA A 19 17.35 13.08 -2.74
C ALA A 19 17.22 11.75 -1.97
N ILE A 20 17.62 10.63 -2.60
CA ILE A 20 17.66 9.30 -1.97
C ILE A 20 18.58 9.33 -0.76
N ALA A 21 19.83 9.77 -0.93
CA ALA A 21 20.82 9.81 0.15
C ALA A 21 20.36 10.67 1.34
N GLN A 22 19.77 11.85 1.08
CA GLN A 22 19.27 12.74 2.13
C GLN A 22 18.10 12.11 2.92
N LEU A 23 17.14 11.50 2.22
CA LEU A 23 15.98 10.90 2.87
C LEU A 23 16.36 9.64 3.67
N VAL A 24 17.27 8.83 3.15
CA VAL A 24 17.80 7.66 3.85
C VAL A 24 18.56 8.08 5.11
N ASP A 25 19.46 9.06 5.02
CA ASP A 25 20.19 9.60 6.17
C ASP A 25 19.23 10.16 7.25
N GLY A 26 18.17 10.86 6.84
CA GLY A 26 17.12 11.31 7.76
C GLY A 26 16.44 10.15 8.49
N LEU A 27 16.12 9.05 7.77
CA LEU A 27 15.51 7.86 8.37
C LEU A 27 16.48 7.15 9.34
N GLU A 28 17.77 7.12 9.04
CA GLU A 28 18.80 6.56 9.93
C GLU A 28 18.99 7.37 11.19
N LYS A 29 18.85 8.69 11.10
CA LYS A 29 18.87 9.61 12.24
C LYS A 29 17.57 9.60 13.05
N GLY A 30 16.59 8.77 12.68
CA GLY A 30 15.31 8.65 13.37
C GLY A 30 14.34 9.81 13.10
N GLN A 31 14.54 10.56 12.01
CA GLN A 31 13.57 11.59 11.61
C GLN A 31 12.26 10.92 11.20
N ARG A 32 11.19 11.24 11.93
CA ARG A 32 9.87 10.64 11.73
C ARG A 32 9.14 11.20 10.51
N GLU A 33 9.37 12.46 10.18
CA GLU A 33 8.68 13.20 9.13
C GLU A 33 9.69 13.81 8.19
N GLN A 34 9.55 13.53 6.89
CA GLN A 34 10.41 14.05 5.85
C GLN A 34 9.58 14.33 4.59
N THR A 35 9.99 15.32 3.79
CA THR A 35 9.26 15.75 2.60
C THR A 35 10.14 15.69 1.37
N LEU A 36 9.75 14.90 0.37
CA LEU A 36 10.35 14.91 -0.96
C LEU A 36 9.69 15.98 -1.83
N LEU A 37 10.34 17.13 -1.99
CA LEU A 37 9.88 18.19 -2.89
C LEU A 37 10.31 17.88 -4.34
N GLY A 38 9.54 17.04 -5.03
CA GLY A 38 9.82 16.64 -6.41
C GLY A 38 8.86 17.24 -7.43
N VAL A 39 9.40 17.88 -8.48
CA VAL A 39 8.62 18.39 -9.61
C VAL A 39 7.91 17.24 -10.37
N THR A 40 6.86 17.56 -11.13
CA THR A 40 6.19 16.56 -11.98
C THR A 40 7.16 16.00 -13.03
N GLY A 41 7.14 14.70 -13.26
CA GLY A 41 8.05 14.03 -14.21
C GLY A 41 9.45 13.71 -13.68
N SER A 42 9.80 14.10 -12.45
CA SER A 42 11.14 13.84 -11.87
C SER A 42 11.41 12.39 -11.45
N GLY A 43 10.46 11.46 -11.65
CA GLY A 43 10.61 10.05 -11.23
C GLY A 43 10.50 9.85 -9.72
N LYS A 44 9.50 10.49 -9.08
CA LYS A 44 9.25 10.37 -7.63
C LYS A 44 9.04 8.93 -7.17
N THR A 45 8.28 8.12 -7.92
CA THR A 45 8.07 6.70 -7.56
C THR A 45 9.38 5.93 -7.57
N PHE A 46 10.23 6.12 -8.58
CA PHE A 46 11.53 5.45 -8.64
C PHE A 46 12.48 5.90 -7.51
N THR A 47 12.44 7.19 -7.15
CA THR A 47 13.15 7.73 -5.97
C THR A 47 12.69 6.99 -4.70
N MET A 48 11.38 6.87 -4.49
CA MET A 48 10.84 6.14 -3.34
C MET A 48 11.14 4.63 -3.38
N ALA A 49 11.16 4.01 -4.55
CA ALA A 49 11.53 2.61 -4.71
C ALA A 49 12.98 2.35 -4.26
N ASN A 50 13.92 3.23 -4.62
CA ASN A 50 15.31 3.13 -4.13
C ASN A 50 15.38 3.24 -2.60
N ILE A 51 14.66 4.20 -2.00
CA ILE A 51 14.60 4.36 -0.54
C ILE A 51 14.04 3.11 0.14
N ILE A 52 12.96 2.53 -0.38
CA ILE A 52 12.35 1.31 0.17
C ILE A 52 13.35 0.14 0.10
N ALA A 53 14.04 -0.03 -1.04
CA ALA A 53 15.03 -1.07 -1.23
C ALA A 53 16.21 -0.94 -0.25
N GLU A 54 16.68 0.28 -0.01
CA GLU A 54 17.80 0.57 0.88
C GLU A 54 17.44 0.41 2.37
N ARG A 55 16.26 0.91 2.79
CA ARG A 55 15.81 0.80 4.18
C ARG A 55 15.32 -0.59 4.55
N ASN A 56 14.84 -1.34 3.56
CA ASN A 56 14.39 -2.71 3.70
C ASN A 56 13.34 -2.94 4.82
N VAL A 57 12.31 -2.09 4.86
CA VAL A 57 11.21 -2.16 5.82
C VAL A 57 9.85 -2.27 5.11
N PRO A 58 8.87 -3.00 5.67
CA PRO A 58 7.51 -3.01 5.12
C PRO A 58 6.98 -1.58 4.99
N THR A 59 6.43 -1.24 3.83
CA THR A 59 6.08 0.15 3.50
C THR A 59 4.61 0.26 3.09
N LEU A 60 3.91 1.25 3.66
CA LEU A 60 2.56 1.64 3.26
C LEU A 60 2.63 2.92 2.42
N VAL A 61 2.11 2.86 1.20
CA VAL A 61 2.00 4.00 0.28
C VAL A 61 0.55 4.44 0.23
N LEU A 62 0.26 5.65 0.69
CA LEU A 62 -1.09 6.21 0.71
C LEU A 62 -1.35 7.08 -0.51
N ALA A 63 -2.40 6.73 -1.26
CA ALA A 63 -2.88 7.50 -2.40
C ALA A 63 -4.29 8.04 -2.12
N HIS A 64 -4.53 9.29 -2.54
CA HIS A 64 -5.79 9.99 -2.26
C HIS A 64 -6.96 9.52 -3.15
N ASN A 65 -6.70 8.74 -4.19
CA ASN A 65 -7.73 8.23 -5.11
C ASN A 65 -7.34 6.86 -5.68
N LYS A 66 -8.34 6.08 -6.15
CA LYS A 66 -8.16 4.72 -6.68
C LYS A 66 -7.32 4.68 -7.96
N THR A 67 -7.42 5.70 -8.82
CA THR A 67 -6.66 5.74 -10.09
C THR A 67 -5.16 5.86 -9.85
N LEU A 68 -4.74 6.80 -9.01
CA LEU A 68 -3.34 6.96 -8.61
C LEU A 68 -2.84 5.75 -7.83
N ALA A 69 -3.68 5.18 -6.96
CA ALA A 69 -3.33 3.96 -6.23
C ALA A 69 -3.04 2.80 -7.20
N ALA A 70 -3.87 2.61 -8.23
CA ALA A 70 -3.66 1.59 -9.25
C ALA A 70 -2.37 1.83 -10.07
N GLN A 71 -2.10 3.09 -10.44
CA GLN A 71 -0.86 3.46 -11.13
C GLN A 71 0.38 3.13 -10.29
N LEU A 72 0.40 3.57 -9.03
CA LEU A 72 1.50 3.30 -8.11
C LEU A 72 1.67 1.80 -7.86
N PHE A 73 0.56 1.06 -7.72
CA PHE A 73 0.60 -0.39 -7.57
C PHE A 73 1.28 -1.07 -8.76
N SER A 74 0.92 -0.68 -9.99
CA SER A 74 1.56 -1.20 -11.20
C SER A 74 3.04 -0.84 -11.27
N GLU A 75 3.40 0.43 -11.02
CA GLU A 75 4.80 0.87 -11.02
C GLU A 75 5.64 0.12 -9.97
N PHE A 76 5.14 -0.03 -8.74
CA PHE A 76 5.85 -0.80 -7.71
C PHE A 76 5.94 -2.29 -8.03
N LYS A 77 4.92 -2.88 -8.67
CA LYS A 77 4.96 -4.27 -9.18
C LYS A 77 6.08 -4.46 -10.19
N GLU A 78 6.28 -3.50 -11.10
CA GLU A 78 7.36 -3.53 -12.08
C GLU A 78 8.73 -3.35 -11.42
N PHE A 79 8.84 -2.45 -10.43
CA PHE A 79 10.09 -2.23 -9.68
C PHE A 79 10.46 -3.38 -8.75
N PHE A 80 9.49 -4.14 -8.25
CA PHE A 80 9.70 -5.20 -7.26
C PHE A 80 9.00 -6.52 -7.66
N PRO A 81 9.39 -7.14 -8.79
CA PRO A 81 8.71 -8.32 -9.31
C PRO A 81 8.85 -9.55 -8.40
N ASP A 82 9.90 -9.59 -7.57
CA ASP A 82 10.22 -10.70 -6.66
C ASP A 82 9.70 -10.49 -5.22
N ASN A 83 9.10 -9.33 -4.92
CA ASN A 83 8.61 -8.98 -3.58
C ASN A 83 7.08 -8.87 -3.55
N GLU A 84 6.53 -8.78 -2.33
CA GLU A 84 5.09 -8.69 -2.11
C GLU A 84 4.60 -7.25 -2.31
N VAL A 85 4.11 -6.94 -3.49
CA VAL A 85 3.44 -5.67 -3.78
C VAL A 85 1.93 -5.92 -3.82
N HIS A 86 1.19 -5.25 -2.95
CA HIS A 86 -0.25 -5.43 -2.76
C HIS A 86 -1.05 -4.14 -2.88
N TYR A 87 -2.35 -4.32 -3.12
CA TYR A 87 -3.32 -3.26 -3.34
C TYR A 87 -4.42 -3.32 -2.28
N PHE A 88 -4.66 -2.20 -1.58
CA PHE A 88 -5.63 -2.13 -0.48
C PHE A 88 -6.53 -0.90 -0.58
N VAL A 89 -7.67 -1.06 -1.25
CA VAL A 89 -8.68 0.00 -1.41
C VAL A 89 -10.05 -0.50 -0.99
N SER A 90 -11.05 0.37 -0.99
CA SER A 90 -12.45 -0.05 -0.82
C SER A 90 -12.82 -1.08 -1.89
N TYR A 91 -13.25 -2.25 -1.44
CA TYR A 91 -13.79 -3.34 -2.25
C TYR A 91 -15.23 -3.14 -2.72
N PHE A 92 -15.84 -1.98 -2.45
CA PHE A 92 -17.16 -1.68 -2.97
C PHE A 92 -17.02 -1.05 -4.36
N ASP A 93 -17.72 -1.63 -5.34
CA ASP A 93 -17.98 -1.01 -6.64
C ASP A 93 -18.96 0.16 -6.46
N TYR A 94 -19.98 -0.07 -5.63
CA TYR A 94 -20.97 0.92 -5.21
C TYR A 94 -21.26 0.77 -3.72
N TYR A 95 -21.44 1.90 -3.03
CA TYR A 95 -21.75 1.93 -1.61
C TYR A 95 -22.64 3.12 -1.28
N GLN A 96 -23.83 2.84 -0.76
CA GLN A 96 -24.73 3.78 -0.13
C GLN A 96 -24.75 3.51 1.38
N PRO A 97 -24.29 4.47 2.21
CA PRO A 97 -24.42 4.32 3.65
C PRO A 97 -25.89 4.39 4.06
N GLU A 98 -26.20 3.72 5.15
CA GLU A 98 -27.45 3.95 5.88
C GLU A 98 -27.46 5.40 6.39
N ALA A 99 -28.56 6.11 6.17
CA ALA A 99 -28.69 7.49 6.61
C ALA A 99 -30.15 7.86 6.89
N TYR A 100 -30.34 8.86 7.74
CA TYR A 100 -31.65 9.47 7.97
C TYR A 100 -31.57 10.97 7.72
N ILE A 101 -32.40 11.47 6.80
CA ILE A 101 -32.47 12.88 6.41
C ILE A 101 -33.66 13.52 7.14
N ALA A 102 -33.37 14.21 8.24
CA ALA A 102 -34.39 14.78 9.12
C ALA A 102 -35.28 15.84 8.42
N SER A 103 -34.74 16.62 7.49
CA SER A 103 -35.49 17.68 6.80
C SER A 103 -36.62 17.16 5.92
N SER A 104 -36.51 15.92 5.44
CA SER A 104 -37.48 15.29 4.56
C SER A 104 -38.11 14.03 5.17
N ASP A 105 -37.84 13.76 6.45
CA ASP A 105 -38.27 12.56 7.17
C ASP A 105 -38.00 11.28 6.34
N THR A 106 -36.80 11.22 5.75
CA THR A 106 -36.45 10.15 4.80
C THR A 106 -35.36 9.26 5.36
N TYR A 107 -35.68 7.98 5.51
CA TYR A 107 -34.71 6.95 5.79
C TYR A 107 -34.15 6.38 4.48
N ILE A 108 -32.83 6.27 4.41
CA ILE A 108 -32.07 5.72 3.28
C ILE A 108 -31.46 4.41 3.77
N GLU A 109 -31.91 3.30 3.20
CA GLU A 109 -31.36 1.98 3.47
C GLU A 109 -29.93 1.86 2.96
N LYS A 110 -29.15 1.05 3.67
CA LYS A 110 -27.83 0.62 3.22
C LYS A 110 -27.98 -0.25 1.97
N ASP A 111 -27.27 0.11 0.92
CA ASP A 111 -27.13 -0.71 -0.28
C ASP A 111 -25.66 -0.71 -0.73
N SER A 112 -25.16 -1.85 -1.21
CA SER A 112 -23.77 -1.97 -1.62
C SER A 112 -23.53 -3.14 -2.54
N LYS A 113 -22.54 -2.99 -3.42
CA LYS A 113 -22.04 -4.07 -4.28
C LYS A 113 -20.55 -4.27 -4.06
N ILE A 114 -20.17 -5.49 -3.69
CA ILE A 114 -18.78 -5.89 -3.45
C ILE A 114 -18.13 -6.32 -4.77
N ASN A 115 -16.85 -6.02 -4.89
CA ASN A 115 -15.95 -6.48 -5.93
C ASN A 115 -15.03 -7.57 -5.35
N ASP A 116 -15.29 -8.82 -5.75
CA ASP A 116 -14.59 -10.00 -5.22
C ASP A 116 -13.08 -9.98 -5.53
N GLU A 117 -12.67 -9.36 -6.64
CA GLU A 117 -11.25 -9.25 -6.98
C GLU A 117 -10.52 -8.31 -6.01
N ILE A 118 -11.11 -7.15 -5.70
CA ILE A 118 -10.53 -6.23 -4.73
C ILE A 118 -10.54 -6.84 -3.32
N ASP A 119 -11.58 -7.58 -2.96
CA ASP A 119 -11.61 -8.31 -1.68
C ASP A 119 -10.47 -9.33 -1.57
N ARG A 120 -10.27 -10.12 -2.62
CA ARG A 120 -9.13 -11.06 -2.71
C ARG A 120 -7.78 -10.34 -2.57
N LEU A 121 -7.62 -9.16 -3.18
CA LEU A 121 -6.38 -8.37 -3.07
C LEU A 121 -6.16 -7.85 -1.63
N ARG A 122 -7.23 -7.45 -0.93
CA ARG A 122 -7.15 -7.03 0.49
C ARG A 122 -6.75 -8.18 1.40
N HIS A 123 -7.29 -9.38 1.16
CA HIS A 123 -6.88 -10.59 1.86
C HIS A 123 -5.41 -10.95 1.59
N ALA A 124 -4.97 -10.84 0.34
CA ALA A 124 -3.55 -11.04 0.01
C ALA A 124 -2.64 -10.06 0.76
N ALA A 125 -3.01 -8.77 0.83
CA ALA A 125 -2.24 -7.74 1.52
C ALA A 125 -2.06 -8.03 3.02
N THR A 126 -3.15 -8.40 3.70
CA THR A 126 -3.15 -8.69 5.14
C THR A 126 -2.39 -9.98 5.46
N SER A 127 -2.59 -11.03 4.67
CA SER A 127 -1.84 -12.29 4.78
C SER A 127 -0.34 -12.10 4.55
N ALA A 128 0.06 -11.29 3.58
CA ALA A 128 1.47 -11.02 3.29
C ALA A 128 2.19 -10.34 4.45
N LEU A 129 1.54 -9.39 5.15
CA LEU A 129 2.12 -8.73 6.33
C LEU A 129 2.39 -9.70 7.49
N LEU A 130 1.61 -10.77 7.60
CA LEU A 130 1.77 -11.78 8.65
C LEU A 130 2.85 -12.81 8.32
N THR A 131 3.22 -12.95 7.05
CA THR A 131 4.09 -14.04 6.56
C THR A 131 5.45 -13.55 6.07
N ARG A 132 5.57 -12.28 5.63
CA ARG A 132 6.76 -11.71 4.99
C ARG A 132 7.04 -10.29 5.49
N ARG A 133 8.29 -9.83 5.34
CA ARG A 133 8.69 -8.43 5.67
C ARG A 133 8.98 -7.57 4.45
N ASP A 134 9.15 -8.17 3.29
CA ASP A 134 9.38 -7.47 2.03
C ASP A 134 8.05 -7.13 1.35
N VAL A 135 7.22 -6.37 2.07
CA VAL A 135 5.83 -6.05 1.68
C VAL A 135 5.66 -4.54 1.44
N ILE A 136 5.14 -4.19 0.26
CA ILE A 136 4.65 -2.84 -0.07
C ILE A 136 3.13 -2.94 -0.23
N ILE A 137 2.39 -2.09 0.50
CA ILE A 137 0.95 -1.95 0.31
C ILE A 137 0.68 -0.57 -0.26
N VAL A 138 0.09 -0.52 -1.45
CA VAL A 138 -0.49 0.70 -2.01
C VAL A 138 -1.95 0.77 -1.62
N ALA A 139 -2.32 1.76 -0.82
CA ALA A 139 -3.64 1.86 -0.21
C ALA A 139 -4.32 3.20 -0.45
N SER A 140 -5.66 3.18 -0.40
CA SER A 140 -6.45 4.39 -0.17
C SER A 140 -6.67 4.62 1.33
N VAL A 141 -7.44 5.64 1.68
CA VAL A 141 -7.93 5.86 3.06
C VAL A 141 -8.70 4.65 3.64
N SER A 142 -9.00 3.61 2.86
CA SER A 142 -9.49 2.36 3.42
C SER A 142 -8.58 1.76 4.48
N CYS A 143 -7.28 2.06 4.51
CA CYS A 143 -6.33 1.55 5.50
C CYS A 143 -6.52 2.10 6.92
N ILE A 144 -7.31 3.18 7.09
CA ILE A 144 -7.64 3.74 8.41
C ILE A 144 -9.05 3.31 8.89
N TYR A 145 -9.78 2.53 8.09
CA TYR A 145 -11.05 1.93 8.51
C TYR A 145 -10.80 0.64 9.27
N GLY A 146 -11.74 0.31 10.16
CA GLY A 146 -11.65 -0.86 11.02
C GLY A 146 -11.53 -2.16 10.22
N ILE A 147 -10.57 -2.99 10.64
CA ILE A 147 -10.43 -4.40 10.27
C ILE A 147 -10.31 -5.21 11.57
N GLY A 148 -10.60 -6.51 11.52
CA GLY A 148 -10.40 -7.40 12.67
C GLY A 148 -8.96 -7.37 13.19
N SER A 149 -8.75 -7.79 14.44
CA SER A 149 -7.42 -7.80 15.06
C SER A 149 -6.47 -8.72 14.28
N PRO A 150 -5.17 -8.34 14.15
CA PRO A 150 -4.18 -9.20 13.49
C PRO A 150 -4.06 -10.58 14.15
N GLU A 151 -4.21 -10.66 15.47
CA GLU A 151 -4.15 -11.90 16.25
C GLU A 151 -5.28 -12.84 15.86
N THR A 152 -6.54 -12.35 15.86
CA THR A 152 -7.69 -13.17 15.48
C THR A 152 -7.61 -13.60 14.01
N TYR A 153 -7.11 -12.73 13.13
CA TYR A 153 -6.91 -13.09 11.73
C TYR A 153 -5.87 -14.22 11.57
N ALA A 154 -4.77 -14.15 12.31
CA ALA A 154 -3.74 -15.20 12.30
C ALA A 154 -4.24 -16.52 12.88
N ASP A 155 -5.07 -16.48 13.94
CA ASP A 155 -5.63 -17.66 14.59
C ASP A 155 -6.64 -18.41 13.72
N MET A 156 -7.31 -17.71 12.80
CA MET A 156 -8.20 -18.33 11.82
C MET A 156 -7.45 -19.04 10.68
N ALA A 157 -6.12 -18.90 10.58
CA ALA A 157 -5.34 -19.52 9.52
C ALA A 157 -5.16 -21.03 9.74
N ILE A 158 -5.49 -21.83 8.73
CA ILE A 158 -5.22 -23.27 8.73
C ILE A 158 -3.78 -23.51 8.26
N LYS A 159 -2.93 -23.99 9.15
CA LYS A 159 -1.54 -24.38 8.83
C LYS A 159 -1.52 -25.80 8.27
N LEU A 160 -0.96 -25.95 7.07
CA LEU A 160 -0.80 -27.23 6.40
C LEU A 160 0.69 -27.51 6.19
N THR A 161 1.13 -28.74 6.50
CA THR A 161 2.48 -29.25 6.23
C THR A 161 2.39 -30.55 5.46
N VAL A 162 3.44 -30.89 4.72
CA VAL A 162 3.52 -32.19 4.04
C VAL A 162 3.85 -33.25 5.09
N GLY A 163 2.86 -34.10 5.40
CA GLY A 163 2.99 -35.22 6.35
C GLY A 163 3.43 -34.79 7.74
#